data_AF-A0A3D3CFW4-F1
#
_entry.id   AF-A0A3D3CFW4-F1
#
_cell.length_a   1.000
_cell.length_b   1.000
_cell.length_c   1.000
_cell.angle_alpha   90.00
_cell.angle_beta   90.00
_cell.angle_gamma   90.00
#
_symmetry.space_group_name_H-M   'P 1'
#
loop_
_entity.id
_entity.type
_entity.pdbx_description
1 polymer ?
#
loop_
_entity_poly.entity_id
_entity_poly.type
_entity_poly.pdbx_seq_one_letter_code
_entity_poly.pdbx_strand_id
1 'polypeptide(L)'
;MNTMKRIAVFFLLCATVVLFGAGAVSGEDGGAAQTVLTIVENATTLDLGPENMELTSSDGEPMEVDEKFLGLLGAKLRIARLLGGLSELSGSSGYDMIQLFKAFAESGSVDVEVAPFDITGYVLYHFVLPMQLEPVVRELPAYYRAVVSTTDWEEKFDNILELGDLNAGKTFYLAGFPKVNKEAAYTTPVSVELRDESMSLYEFDSSVEAWLYSFWLRRYQDGSMEMVKKVLDWLNSELDEIAGAKG
;
A
#
# COMPACT_ATOMS: atom_id res chain seq x y z
N MET A 1 0.37 -28.72 -0.75
CA MET A 1 0.70 -27.46 -1.44
C MET A 1 0.15 -26.31 -0.60
N ASN A 2 0.98 -25.33 -0.22
CA ASN A 2 0.67 -24.44 0.90
C ASN A 2 -0.51 -23.50 0.60
N THR A 3 -1.50 -23.51 1.49
CA THR A 3 -2.63 -22.58 1.58
C THR A 3 -2.22 -21.10 1.43
N MET A 4 -0.96 -20.77 1.72
CA MET A 4 -0.34 -19.45 1.51
C MET A 4 -0.27 -18.99 0.05
N LYS A 5 0.03 -19.87 -0.91
CA LYS A 5 0.07 -19.49 -2.34
C LYS A 5 -1.33 -19.15 -2.85
N ARG A 6 -2.37 -19.87 -2.38
CA ARG A 6 -3.76 -19.61 -2.77
C ARG A 6 -4.26 -18.24 -2.30
N ILE A 7 -3.82 -17.77 -1.15
CA ILE A 7 -4.31 -16.53 -0.53
C ILE A 7 -3.53 -15.29 -1.00
N ALA A 8 -2.21 -15.40 -1.22
CA ALA A 8 -1.38 -14.33 -1.81
C ALA A 8 -1.85 -13.99 -3.24
N VAL A 9 -2.17 -15.03 -4.02
CA VAL A 9 -2.74 -14.90 -5.37
C VAL A 9 -4.15 -14.32 -5.32
N PHE A 10 -4.89 -14.51 -4.23
CA PHE A 10 -6.27 -14.06 -4.09
C PHE A 10 -6.40 -12.56 -3.82
N PHE A 11 -5.53 -12.01 -2.95
CA PHE A 11 -5.40 -10.56 -2.78
C PHE A 11 -4.98 -9.86 -4.09
N LEU A 12 -4.25 -10.58 -4.94
CA LEU A 12 -3.86 -10.15 -6.28
C LEU A 12 -4.90 -10.40 -7.36
N LEU A 13 -5.78 -11.38 -7.18
CA LEU A 13 -7.00 -11.54 -7.95
C LEU A 13 -8.01 -10.44 -7.64
N CYS A 14 -8.08 -9.93 -6.41
CA CYS A 14 -8.80 -8.69 -6.14
C CYS A 14 -8.19 -7.53 -6.92
N ALA A 15 -6.86 -7.36 -6.91
CA ALA A 15 -6.21 -6.33 -7.71
C ALA A 15 -6.40 -6.56 -9.23
N THR A 16 -6.36 -7.78 -9.74
CA THR A 16 -6.50 -8.05 -11.19
C THR A 16 -7.94 -8.15 -11.68
N VAL A 17 -8.93 -8.53 -10.87
CA VAL A 17 -10.36 -8.46 -11.24
C VAL A 17 -10.83 -7.01 -11.26
N VAL A 18 -10.22 -6.14 -10.44
CA VAL A 18 -10.35 -4.68 -10.55
C VAL A 18 -9.75 -4.16 -11.84
N LEU A 19 -8.56 -4.66 -12.20
CA LEU A 19 -7.75 -4.09 -13.28
C LEU A 19 -7.99 -4.71 -14.67
N PHE A 20 -8.48 -5.94 -14.72
CA PHE A 20 -8.65 -6.75 -15.92
C PHE A 20 -9.86 -7.66 -15.76
N GLY A 21 -11.05 -7.07 -15.64
CA GLY A 21 -12.32 -7.79 -15.62
C GLY A 21 -12.35 -8.94 -16.62
N ALA A 22 -12.20 -10.17 -16.13
CA ALA A 22 -12.40 -11.37 -16.92
C ALA A 22 -13.90 -11.70 -16.89
N GLY A 23 -14.64 -10.93 -17.68
CA GLY A 23 -15.98 -11.28 -18.13
C GLY A 23 -16.11 -10.73 -19.54
N ALA A 24 -15.99 -11.59 -20.54
CA ALA A 24 -16.43 -11.26 -21.88
C ALA A 24 -17.91 -10.88 -21.81
N VAL A 25 -18.21 -9.58 -21.80
CA VAL A 25 -19.57 -9.08 -22.02
C VAL A 25 -19.53 -8.29 -23.31
N SER A 26 -20.02 -8.95 -24.34
CA SER A 26 -20.39 -8.36 -25.61
C SER A 26 -21.32 -7.16 -25.39
N GLY A 27 -20.92 -6.00 -25.90
CA GLY A 27 -21.79 -4.83 -26.10
C GLY A 27 -21.62 -3.73 -25.05
N GLU A 28 -21.06 -2.60 -25.46
CA GLU A 28 -21.04 -1.28 -24.79
C GLU A 28 -20.06 -1.01 -23.62
N ASP A 29 -19.47 -2.01 -22.94
CA ASP A 29 -18.64 -1.80 -21.72
C ASP A 29 -17.09 -1.78 -21.91
N GLY A 30 -16.59 -1.25 -23.02
CA GLY A 30 -15.13 -1.09 -23.23
C GLY A 30 -14.46 0.02 -22.40
N GLY A 31 -15.26 0.92 -21.82
CA GLY A 31 -14.77 2.12 -21.13
C GLY A 31 -14.16 1.84 -19.76
N ALA A 32 -14.82 1.04 -18.92
CA ALA A 32 -14.43 0.87 -17.52
C ALA A 32 -13.05 0.20 -17.34
N ALA A 33 -12.77 -0.86 -18.10
CA ALA A 33 -11.46 -1.52 -18.08
C ALA A 33 -10.34 -0.58 -18.57
N GLN A 34 -10.61 0.19 -19.63
CA GLN A 34 -9.65 1.17 -20.15
C GLN A 34 -9.40 2.29 -19.15
N THR A 35 -10.44 2.78 -18.44
CA THR A 35 -10.28 3.79 -17.40
C THR A 35 -9.45 3.28 -16.23
N VAL A 36 -9.67 2.04 -15.81
CA VAL A 36 -8.87 1.43 -14.75
C VAL A 36 -7.39 1.26 -15.16
N LEU A 37 -7.12 0.86 -16.40
CA LEU A 37 -5.75 0.82 -16.93
C LEU A 37 -5.08 2.18 -16.92
N THR A 38 -5.81 3.24 -17.31
CA THR A 38 -5.30 4.62 -17.25
C THR A 38 -5.01 5.07 -15.82
N ILE A 39 -5.81 4.64 -14.83
CA ILE A 39 -5.54 4.95 -13.42
C ILE A 39 -4.24 4.29 -12.95
N VAL A 40 -4.02 3.03 -13.31
CA VAL A 40 -2.75 2.34 -12.99
C VAL A 40 -1.58 3.01 -13.68
N GLU A 41 -1.71 3.31 -14.97
CA GLU A 41 -0.68 3.97 -15.75
C GLU A 41 -0.30 5.30 -15.08
N ASN A 42 -1.28 6.16 -14.79
CA ASN A 42 -1.08 7.44 -14.10
C ASN A 42 -0.40 7.30 -12.73
N ALA A 43 -0.68 6.23 -11.98
CA ALA A 43 -0.02 5.97 -10.71
C ALA A 43 1.43 5.50 -10.90
N THR A 44 1.69 4.66 -11.90
CA THR A 44 3.04 4.13 -12.19
C THR A 44 3.97 5.18 -12.80
N THR A 45 3.44 6.08 -13.64
CA THR A 45 4.21 7.10 -14.35
C THR A 45 4.31 8.41 -13.56
N LEU A 46 3.84 8.45 -12.32
CA LEU A 46 3.95 9.64 -11.47
C LEU A 46 5.43 9.99 -11.24
N ASP A 47 5.80 11.20 -11.67
CA ASP A 47 7.17 11.71 -11.53
C ASP A 47 7.40 12.18 -10.09
N LEU A 48 8.09 11.33 -9.35
CA LEU A 48 8.46 11.55 -7.95
C LEU A 48 9.97 11.75 -7.82
N GLY A 49 10.60 12.35 -8.85
CA GLY A 49 11.98 12.77 -8.79
C GLY A 49 12.20 13.94 -7.82
N PRO A 50 13.40 14.09 -7.23
CA PRO A 50 13.72 15.20 -6.32
C PRO A 50 13.60 16.58 -6.97
N GLU A 51 13.67 16.66 -8.30
CA GLU A 51 13.45 17.87 -9.09
C GLU A 51 11.97 18.24 -9.24
N ASN A 52 11.05 17.29 -9.08
CA ASN A 52 9.61 17.51 -9.21
C ASN A 52 8.90 17.57 -7.84
N MET A 53 9.44 16.91 -6.81
CA MET A 53 8.86 16.89 -5.46
C MET A 53 9.35 18.04 -4.59
N GLU A 54 8.41 18.81 -4.03
CA GLU A 54 8.66 19.72 -2.92
C GLU A 54 8.11 19.12 -1.62
N LEU A 55 9.01 18.97 -0.63
CA LEU A 55 8.71 18.35 0.66
C LEU A 55 8.88 19.38 1.78
N THR A 56 7.78 19.69 2.46
CA THR A 56 7.78 20.60 3.61
C THR A 56 7.18 19.93 4.83
N SER A 57 7.69 20.30 6.00
CA SER A 57 7.13 19.90 7.29
C SER A 57 5.80 20.62 7.57
N SER A 58 5.11 20.23 8.65
CA SER A 58 3.89 20.91 9.09
C SER A 58 4.06 22.42 9.35
N ASP A 59 5.29 22.87 9.61
CA ASP A 59 5.60 24.29 9.87
C ASP A 59 6.03 25.04 8.59
N GLY A 60 6.00 24.38 7.43
CA GLY A 60 6.39 24.95 6.13
C GLY A 60 7.88 24.90 5.84
N GLU A 61 8.70 24.34 6.74
CA GLU A 61 10.14 24.25 6.57
C GLU A 61 10.53 23.06 5.67
N PRO A 62 11.52 23.22 4.76
CA PRO A 62 12.04 22.13 3.94
C PRO A 62 12.51 20.94 4.80
N MET A 63 12.26 19.72 4.32
CA MET A 63 12.66 18.51 5.03
C MET A 63 13.95 17.92 4.45
N GLU A 64 14.93 17.63 5.33
CA GLU A 64 16.06 16.78 4.97
C GLU A 64 15.67 15.30 5.11
N VAL A 65 15.80 14.54 4.02
CA VAL A 65 15.32 13.16 3.92
C VAL A 65 16.35 12.27 3.22
N ASP A 66 16.39 10.99 3.58
CA ASP A 66 17.26 9.99 2.97
C ASP A 66 16.56 9.23 1.82
N GLU A 67 17.33 8.40 1.10
CA GLU A 67 16.83 7.60 -0.02
C GLU A 67 15.70 6.63 0.38
N LYS A 68 15.79 6.05 1.59
CA LYS A 68 14.78 5.13 2.11
C LYS A 68 13.46 5.85 2.34
N PHE A 69 13.50 7.04 2.93
CA PHE A 69 12.33 7.90 3.14
C PHE A 69 11.69 8.24 1.80
N LEU A 70 12.48 8.67 0.82
CA LEU A 70 11.98 8.99 -0.52
C LEU A 70 11.34 7.77 -1.20
N GLY A 71 11.94 6.58 -1.07
CA GLY A 71 11.36 5.34 -1.59
C GLY A 71 10.02 4.99 -0.95
N LEU A 72 9.90 5.12 0.38
CA LEU A 72 8.67 4.86 1.11
C LEU A 72 7.58 5.88 0.80
N LEU A 73 7.92 7.18 0.80
CA LEU A 73 7.00 8.25 0.42
C LEU A 73 6.57 8.10 -1.03
N GLY A 74 7.49 7.80 -1.93
CA GLY A 74 7.19 7.59 -3.35
C GLY A 74 6.17 6.47 -3.56
N ALA A 75 6.37 5.33 -2.93
CA ALA A 75 5.41 4.22 -2.97
C ALA A 75 4.06 4.61 -2.34
N LYS A 76 4.05 5.34 -1.22
CA LYS A 76 2.83 5.88 -0.59
C LYS A 76 2.04 6.75 -1.56
N LEU A 77 2.69 7.69 -2.25
CA LEU A 77 2.06 8.61 -3.20
C LEU A 77 1.48 7.87 -4.41
N ARG A 78 2.18 6.86 -4.94
CA ARG A 78 1.63 6.03 -6.04
C ARG A 78 0.41 5.22 -5.62
N ILE A 79 0.43 4.66 -4.41
CA ILE A 79 -0.74 3.99 -3.83
C ILE A 79 -1.88 5.01 -3.66
N ALA A 80 -1.61 6.20 -3.14
CA ALA A 80 -2.62 7.25 -2.99
C ALA A 80 -3.22 7.67 -4.34
N ARG A 81 -2.40 7.82 -5.40
CA ARG A 81 -2.86 8.13 -6.76
C ARG A 81 -3.80 7.05 -7.29
N LEU A 82 -3.41 5.79 -7.14
CA LEU A 82 -4.21 4.63 -7.54
C LEU A 82 -5.56 4.61 -6.81
N LEU A 83 -5.55 4.75 -5.48
CA LEU A 83 -6.77 4.76 -4.67
C LEU A 83 -7.67 5.96 -4.98
N GLY A 84 -7.09 7.13 -5.23
CA GLY A 84 -7.82 8.33 -5.63
C GLY A 84 -8.59 8.11 -6.93
N GLY A 85 -7.91 7.61 -7.98
CA GLY A 85 -8.57 7.32 -9.25
C GLY A 85 -9.67 6.25 -9.14
N LEU A 86 -9.45 5.20 -8.33
CA LEU A 86 -10.49 4.19 -8.07
C LEU A 86 -11.70 4.75 -7.29
N SER A 87 -11.47 5.73 -6.41
CA SER A 87 -12.54 6.41 -5.68
C SER A 87 -13.42 7.23 -6.64
N GLU A 88 -12.79 7.97 -7.55
CA GLU A 88 -13.48 8.78 -8.57
C GLU A 88 -14.37 7.91 -9.48
N LEU A 89 -13.94 6.69 -9.80
CA LEU A 89 -14.71 5.75 -10.61
C LEU A 89 -15.98 5.24 -9.94
N SER A 90 -15.95 5.05 -8.62
CA SER A 90 -17.00 4.33 -7.89
C SER A 90 -17.93 5.23 -7.10
N GLY A 91 -17.54 6.49 -6.86
CA GLY A 91 -18.26 7.38 -5.93
C GLY A 91 -18.21 6.91 -4.47
N SER A 92 -17.40 5.89 -4.17
CA SER A 92 -17.12 5.34 -2.85
C SER A 92 -15.64 5.52 -2.51
N SER A 93 -15.24 5.34 -1.25
CA SER A 93 -13.81 5.41 -0.97
C SER A 93 -13.08 4.27 -1.68
N GLY A 94 -11.88 4.51 -2.20
CA GLY A 94 -11.08 3.48 -2.85
C GLY A 94 -10.78 2.29 -1.93
N TYR A 95 -10.87 2.50 -0.62
CA TYR A 95 -10.82 1.44 0.40
C TYR A 95 -12.08 0.56 0.39
N ASP A 96 -13.27 1.14 0.28
CA ASP A 96 -14.54 0.40 0.18
C ASP A 96 -14.55 -0.49 -1.07
N MET A 97 -13.98 0.01 -2.17
CA MET A 97 -13.77 -0.78 -3.38
C MET A 97 -12.87 -1.98 -3.09
N ILE A 98 -11.72 -1.80 -2.43
CA ILE A 98 -10.84 -2.92 -2.03
C ILE A 98 -11.59 -3.95 -1.18
N GLN A 99 -12.42 -3.52 -0.23
CA GLN A 99 -13.20 -4.42 0.62
C GLN A 99 -14.31 -5.15 -0.15
N LEU A 100 -14.94 -4.47 -1.12
CA LEU A 100 -15.90 -5.08 -2.04
C LEU A 100 -15.22 -6.17 -2.88
N PHE A 101 -14.03 -5.91 -3.42
CA PHE A 101 -13.27 -6.91 -4.17
C PHE A 101 -12.80 -8.07 -3.30
N LYS A 102 -12.41 -7.79 -2.05
CA LYS A 102 -12.13 -8.82 -1.04
C LYS A 102 -13.35 -9.72 -0.81
N ALA A 103 -14.55 -9.14 -0.63
CA ALA A 103 -15.79 -9.89 -0.46
C ALA A 103 -16.17 -10.72 -1.71
N PHE A 104 -15.98 -10.16 -2.90
CA PHE A 104 -16.17 -10.89 -4.16
C PHE A 104 -15.20 -12.05 -4.31
N ALA A 105 -13.93 -11.85 -3.93
CA ALA A 105 -12.96 -12.93 -3.97
C ALA A 105 -13.35 -14.02 -2.98
N GLU A 106 -13.62 -13.69 -1.71
CA GLU A 106 -14.02 -14.65 -0.65
C GLU A 106 -15.24 -15.51 -1.00
N SER A 107 -16.06 -15.11 -1.98
CA SER A 107 -17.16 -15.93 -2.52
C SER A 107 -16.71 -17.17 -3.33
N GLY A 108 -15.42 -17.31 -3.64
CA GLY A 108 -14.80 -18.57 -4.07
C GLY A 108 -14.84 -18.89 -5.56
N SER A 109 -15.01 -17.91 -6.45
CA SER A 109 -15.22 -18.13 -7.89
C SER A 109 -13.96 -18.37 -8.74
N VAL A 110 -12.74 -18.34 -8.17
CA VAL A 110 -11.50 -18.44 -8.96
C VAL A 110 -10.61 -19.59 -8.50
N ASP A 111 -10.57 -20.64 -9.32
CA ASP A 111 -9.67 -21.78 -9.13
C ASP A 111 -8.30 -21.50 -9.78
N VAL A 112 -7.33 -21.19 -8.93
CA VAL A 112 -5.97 -20.78 -9.30
C VAL A 112 -5.08 -21.97 -9.69
N GLU A 113 -5.49 -23.21 -9.38
CA GLU A 113 -4.72 -24.40 -9.74
C GLU A 113 -4.64 -24.63 -11.26
N VAL A 114 -5.52 -23.96 -12.01
CA VAL A 114 -5.60 -24.01 -13.48
C VAL A 114 -5.07 -22.73 -14.13
N ALA A 115 -4.49 -21.80 -13.37
CA ALA A 115 -3.99 -20.54 -13.89
C ALA A 115 -2.85 -20.81 -14.90
N PRO A 116 -3.00 -20.39 -16.18
CA PRO A 116 -2.06 -20.78 -17.24
C PRO A 116 -0.74 -19.99 -17.22
N PHE A 117 -0.44 -19.21 -16.17
CA PHE A 117 0.71 -18.30 -16.11
C PHE A 117 1.37 -18.25 -14.72
N ASP A 118 2.63 -17.83 -14.69
CA ASP A 118 3.39 -17.61 -13.45
C ASP A 118 2.86 -16.39 -12.71
N ILE A 119 2.12 -16.64 -11.63
CA ILE A 119 1.55 -15.57 -10.82
C ILE A 119 2.66 -14.81 -10.07
N THR A 120 3.76 -15.46 -9.67
CA THR A 120 4.86 -14.79 -8.96
C THR A 120 5.48 -13.70 -9.84
N GLY A 121 5.92 -14.08 -11.05
CA GLY A 121 6.42 -13.13 -12.03
C GLY A 121 5.38 -12.07 -12.34
N TYR A 122 4.11 -12.44 -12.49
CA TYR A 122 3.05 -11.48 -12.80
C TYR A 122 2.92 -10.38 -11.73
N VAL A 123 2.90 -10.75 -10.45
CA VAL A 123 2.80 -9.81 -9.31
C VAL A 123 3.97 -8.83 -9.28
N LEU A 124 5.17 -9.37 -9.40
CA LEU A 124 6.39 -8.59 -9.29
C LEU A 124 6.53 -7.66 -10.49
N TYR A 125 6.36 -8.17 -11.71
CA TYR A 125 6.57 -7.41 -12.93
C TYR A 125 5.43 -6.45 -13.29
N HIS A 126 4.19 -6.70 -12.85
CA HIS A 126 3.06 -5.83 -13.19
C HIS A 126 2.60 -4.91 -12.05
N PHE A 127 2.96 -5.20 -10.79
CA PHE A 127 2.54 -4.37 -9.65
C PHE A 127 3.70 -3.84 -8.83
N VAL A 128 4.49 -4.73 -8.25
CA VAL A 128 5.51 -4.32 -7.27
C VAL A 128 6.58 -3.46 -7.93
N LEU A 129 7.12 -3.89 -9.06
CA LEU A 129 8.18 -3.16 -9.76
C LEU A 129 7.66 -1.88 -10.45
N PRO A 130 6.56 -1.90 -11.23
CA PRO A 130 6.08 -0.67 -11.89
C PRO A 130 5.63 0.43 -10.92
N MET A 131 5.02 0.06 -9.79
CA MET A 131 4.64 1.03 -8.76
C MET A 131 5.77 1.31 -7.75
N GLN A 132 6.96 0.72 -7.95
CA GLN A 132 8.12 0.88 -7.08
C GLN A 132 7.80 0.60 -5.59
N LEU A 133 7.02 -0.46 -5.32
CA LEU A 133 6.57 -0.81 -3.97
C LEU A 133 7.61 -1.55 -3.13
N GLU A 134 8.76 -1.90 -3.71
CA GLU A 134 9.81 -2.65 -3.02
C GLU A 134 10.19 -2.06 -1.65
N PRO A 135 10.46 -0.74 -1.51
CA PRO A 135 10.79 -0.15 -0.20
C PRO A 135 9.74 -0.44 0.88
N VAL A 136 8.46 -0.42 0.52
CA VAL A 136 7.34 -0.68 1.44
C VAL A 136 7.23 -2.16 1.77
N VAL A 137 7.34 -3.04 0.78
CA VAL A 137 7.34 -4.50 0.98
C VAL A 137 8.45 -4.92 1.94
N ARG A 138 9.63 -4.29 1.81
CA ARG A 138 10.82 -4.52 2.63
C ARG A 138 10.65 -3.98 4.06
N GLU A 139 9.98 -2.84 4.21
CA GLU A 139 9.88 -2.14 5.49
C GLU A 139 8.73 -2.64 6.38
N LEU A 140 7.58 -2.99 5.81
CA LEU A 140 6.38 -3.38 6.56
C LEU A 140 6.60 -4.50 7.60
N PRO A 141 7.44 -5.54 7.35
CA PRO A 141 7.76 -6.55 8.36
C PRO A 141 8.41 -6.00 9.64
N ALA A 142 9.18 -4.91 9.56
CA ALA A 142 9.75 -4.27 10.75
C ALA A 142 8.65 -3.66 11.63
N TYR A 143 7.66 -3.02 11.02
CA TYR A 143 6.50 -2.47 11.70
C TYR A 143 5.59 -3.54 12.30
N TYR A 144 5.39 -4.67 11.60
CA TYR A 144 4.70 -5.82 12.20
C TYR A 144 5.39 -6.25 13.50
N ARG A 145 6.71 -6.43 13.47
CA ARG A 145 7.48 -6.84 14.65
C ARG A 145 7.35 -5.83 15.77
N ALA A 146 7.46 -4.54 15.46
CA ALA A 146 7.30 -3.46 16.42
C ALA A 146 5.92 -3.49 17.10
N VAL A 147 4.85 -3.70 16.32
CA VAL A 147 3.48 -3.85 16.84
C VAL A 147 3.39 -5.04 17.77
N VAL A 148 3.67 -6.26 17.29
CA VAL A 148 3.43 -7.48 18.08
C VAL A 148 4.38 -7.65 19.26
N SER A 149 5.53 -6.96 19.25
CA SER A 149 6.46 -6.92 20.40
C SER A 149 6.05 -5.94 21.49
N THR A 150 5.10 -5.04 21.20
CA THR A 150 4.62 -4.05 22.16
C THR A 150 3.64 -4.73 23.13
N THR A 151 3.85 -4.55 24.43
CA THR A 151 2.92 -5.07 25.46
C THR A 151 1.53 -4.49 25.23
N ASP A 152 0.50 -5.36 25.31
CA ASP A 152 -0.92 -5.03 25.16
C ASP A 152 -1.23 -4.30 23.83
N TRP A 153 -0.54 -4.68 22.74
CA TRP A 153 -0.70 -4.01 21.44
C TRP A 153 -2.11 -4.11 20.84
N GLU A 154 -2.84 -5.22 21.08
CA GLU A 154 -4.22 -5.38 20.60
C GLU A 154 -5.14 -4.35 21.26
N GLU A 155 -5.10 -4.23 22.59
CA GLU A 155 -5.86 -3.22 23.34
C GLU A 155 -5.48 -1.80 22.91
N LYS A 156 -4.20 -1.55 22.63
CA LYS A 156 -3.75 -0.25 22.09
C LYS A 156 -4.32 0.02 20.70
N PHE A 157 -4.38 -0.98 19.83
CA PHE A 157 -5.01 -0.83 18.51
C PHE A 157 -6.51 -0.60 18.62
N ASP A 158 -7.21 -1.33 19.49
CA ASP A 158 -8.64 -1.10 19.78
C ASP A 158 -8.88 0.34 20.24
N ASN A 159 -8.09 0.82 21.21
CA ASN A 159 -8.18 2.20 21.69
C ASN A 159 -7.94 3.23 20.57
N ILE A 160 -6.97 2.99 19.66
CA ILE A 160 -6.71 3.89 18.52
C ILE A 160 -7.90 3.90 17.55
N LEU A 161 -8.50 2.73 17.28
CA LEU A 161 -9.68 2.63 16.42
C LEU A 161 -10.90 3.34 17.04
N GLU A 162 -11.07 3.26 18.36
CA GLU A 162 -12.14 3.95 19.10
C GLU A 162 -11.97 5.47 19.10
N LEU A 163 -10.73 5.97 19.18
CA LEU A 163 -10.43 7.40 19.13
C LEU A 163 -10.76 8.03 17.77
N GLY A 164 -10.55 7.29 16.67
CA GLY A 164 -10.81 7.74 15.30
C GLY A 164 -9.90 8.86 14.77
N ASP A 165 -9.02 9.42 15.60
CA ASP A 165 -8.04 10.45 15.25
C ASP A 165 -6.61 9.97 15.50
N LEU A 166 -5.80 9.98 14.45
CA LEU A 166 -4.39 9.57 14.49
C LEU A 166 -3.44 10.71 14.90
N ASN A 167 -3.94 11.94 15.04
CA ASN A 167 -3.20 13.14 15.47
C ASN A 167 -1.86 13.28 14.73
N ALA A 168 -1.92 13.35 13.41
CA ALA A 168 -0.75 13.41 12.54
C ALA A 168 0.22 12.21 12.68
N GLY A 169 -0.28 11.10 13.24
CA GLY A 169 0.49 9.91 13.57
C GLY A 169 1.02 9.83 15.00
N LYS A 170 0.86 10.89 15.81
CA LYS A 170 1.34 10.91 17.20
C LYS A 170 0.64 9.89 18.09
N THR A 171 -0.59 9.52 17.77
CA THR A 171 -1.40 8.59 18.56
C THR A 171 -0.68 7.23 18.76
N PHE A 172 0.04 6.72 17.76
CA PHE A 172 0.80 5.47 17.91
C PHE A 172 1.90 5.56 18.98
N TYR A 173 2.65 6.68 19.01
CA TYR A 173 3.70 6.86 20.01
C TYR A 173 3.14 7.13 21.41
N LEU A 174 2.02 7.85 21.50
CA LEU A 174 1.32 8.06 22.77
C LEU A 174 0.76 6.76 23.34
N ALA A 175 0.34 5.83 22.47
CA ALA A 175 -0.02 4.47 22.85
C ALA A 175 1.19 3.59 23.21
N GLY A 176 2.42 4.08 23.00
CA GLY A 176 3.66 3.39 23.38
C GLY A 176 4.21 2.43 22.33
N PHE A 177 3.80 2.55 21.06
CA PHE A 177 4.51 1.88 19.96
C PHE A 177 5.89 2.54 19.77
N PRO A 178 6.95 1.75 19.51
CA PRO A 178 8.31 2.27 19.39
C PRO A 178 8.48 3.08 18.10
N LYS A 179 9.53 3.89 18.02
CA LYS A 179 9.97 4.46 16.73
C LYS A 179 10.84 3.44 16.00
N VAL A 180 10.43 3.00 14.81
CA VAL A 180 11.19 2.03 14.01
C VAL A 180 12.35 2.70 13.28
N ASN A 181 12.10 3.87 12.70
CA ASN A 181 13.13 4.72 12.11
C ASN A 181 13.54 5.81 13.12
N LYS A 182 14.82 6.18 13.13
CA LYS A 182 15.39 7.05 14.18
C LYS A 182 15.40 8.52 13.79
N GLU A 183 15.40 8.78 12.50
CA GLU A 183 15.45 10.11 11.91
C GLU A 183 14.10 10.80 12.11
N ALA A 184 14.14 12.08 12.51
CA ALA A 184 12.94 12.83 12.86
C ALA A 184 11.92 12.89 11.72
N ALA A 185 12.41 12.98 10.47
CA ALA A 185 11.62 13.08 9.25
C ALA A 185 10.54 12.00 9.12
N TYR A 186 10.83 10.76 9.55
CA TYR A 186 9.88 9.65 9.47
C TYR A 186 8.65 9.83 10.36
N THR A 187 8.80 10.57 11.45
CA THR A 187 7.75 10.81 12.45
C THR A 187 7.08 12.17 12.31
N THR A 188 7.61 13.04 11.44
CA THR A 188 7.09 14.37 11.16
C THR A 188 6.04 14.30 10.04
N PRO A 189 4.87 14.95 10.19
CA PRO A 189 3.89 15.09 9.11
C PRO A 189 4.51 15.83 7.92
N VAL A 190 4.20 15.37 6.71
CA VAL A 190 4.81 15.88 5.47
C VAL A 190 3.73 16.46 4.58
N SER A 191 4.00 17.62 4.00
CA SER A 191 3.25 18.15 2.87
C SER A 191 4.04 17.88 1.60
N VAL A 192 3.34 17.37 0.57
CA VAL A 192 3.94 17.07 -0.73
C VAL A 192 3.22 17.86 -1.80
N GLU A 193 4.00 18.60 -2.57
CA GLU A 193 3.53 19.27 -3.78
C GLU A 193 4.41 18.83 -4.95
N LEU A 194 3.77 18.41 -6.05
CA LEU A 194 4.48 18.20 -7.30
C LEU A 194 4.46 19.49 -8.11
N ARG A 195 5.62 19.88 -8.63
CA ARG A 195 5.78 21.13 -9.40
C ARG A 195 5.01 21.13 -10.71
N ASP A 196 4.69 19.96 -11.24
CA ASP A 196 3.82 19.77 -12.41
C ASP A 196 2.32 19.84 -12.08
N GLU A 197 1.97 20.12 -10.82
CA GLU A 197 0.60 20.20 -10.27
C GLU A 197 -0.22 18.90 -10.44
N SER A 198 0.41 17.80 -10.85
CA SER A 198 -0.28 16.52 -11.09
C SER A 198 -0.78 15.86 -9.80
N MET A 199 -0.18 16.24 -8.67
CA MET A 199 -0.61 15.87 -7.34
C MET A 199 -0.21 16.95 -6.32
N SER A 200 -1.17 17.36 -5.51
CA SER A 200 -0.92 18.03 -4.23
C SER A 200 -1.54 17.18 -3.13
N LEU A 201 -0.73 16.86 -2.14
CA LEU A 201 -1.12 16.02 -1.02
C LEU A 201 -0.74 16.73 0.28
N TYR A 202 -1.72 17.42 0.84
CA TYR A 202 -1.62 18.06 2.15
C TYR A 202 -1.85 17.01 3.25
N GLU A 203 -0.79 16.29 3.62
CA GLU A 203 -0.81 15.29 4.68
C GLU A 203 -0.45 15.87 6.05
N PHE A 204 -1.22 16.86 6.50
CA PHE A 204 -1.15 17.30 7.90
C PHE A 204 -1.47 16.16 8.90
N ASP A 205 -2.08 15.05 8.43
CA ASP A 205 -2.67 14.01 9.27
C ASP A 205 -1.90 12.68 9.36
N SER A 206 -0.78 12.48 8.64
CA SER A 206 0.11 11.33 8.97
C SER A 206 1.54 11.42 8.43
N SER A 207 2.51 11.18 9.31
CA SER A 207 3.90 10.91 8.91
C SER A 207 4.06 9.57 8.17
N VAL A 208 5.20 9.36 7.49
CA VAL A 208 5.51 8.08 6.81
C VAL A 208 5.44 6.90 7.79
N GLU A 209 5.99 7.07 8.98
CA GLU A 209 5.96 6.05 10.01
C GLU A 209 4.54 5.73 10.49
N ALA A 210 3.74 6.75 10.71
CA ALA A 210 2.35 6.57 11.09
C ALA A 210 1.52 5.89 10.01
N TRP A 211 1.83 6.14 8.73
CA TRP A 211 1.21 5.43 7.62
C TRP A 211 1.52 3.92 7.66
N LEU A 212 2.76 3.54 7.96
CA LEU A 212 3.19 2.15 8.10
C LEU A 212 2.56 1.47 9.33
N TYR A 213 2.40 2.18 10.45
CA TYR A 213 1.62 1.69 11.59
C TYR A 213 0.14 1.52 11.26
N SER A 214 -0.45 2.52 10.59
CA SER A 214 -1.85 2.50 10.18
C SER A 214 -2.16 1.38 9.19
N PHE A 215 -1.17 0.96 8.39
CA PHE A 215 -1.31 -0.24 7.57
C PHE A 215 -1.63 -1.45 8.45
N TRP A 216 -0.85 -1.70 9.49
CA TRP A 216 -1.07 -2.83 10.40
C TRP A 216 -2.34 -2.69 11.24
N LEU A 217 -2.70 -1.46 11.65
CA LEU A 217 -3.98 -1.17 12.30
C LEU A 217 -5.18 -1.59 11.43
N ARG A 218 -5.17 -1.25 10.13
CA ARG A 218 -6.22 -1.69 9.20
C ARG A 218 -6.23 -3.21 9.05
N ARG A 219 -5.06 -3.84 8.95
CA ARG A 219 -4.98 -5.32 8.86
C ARG A 219 -5.48 -6.01 10.13
N TYR A 220 -5.28 -5.40 11.30
CA TYR A 220 -5.86 -5.86 12.56
C TYR A 220 -7.38 -5.78 12.53
N GLN A 221 -7.94 -4.60 12.19
CA GLN A 221 -9.38 -4.39 12.05
C GLN A 221 -10.02 -5.37 11.06
N ASP A 222 -9.31 -5.71 9.98
CA ASP A 222 -9.74 -6.65 8.94
C ASP A 222 -9.56 -8.14 9.34
N GLY A 223 -8.95 -8.45 10.48
CA GLY A 223 -8.58 -9.82 10.90
C GLY A 223 -7.55 -10.50 9.98
N SER A 224 -6.72 -9.71 9.28
CA SER A 224 -5.86 -10.18 8.17
C SER A 224 -4.35 -10.03 8.41
N MET A 225 -3.91 -9.57 9.59
CA MET A 225 -2.48 -9.35 9.89
C MET A 225 -1.60 -10.57 9.57
N GLU A 226 -1.93 -11.75 10.09
CA GLU A 226 -1.11 -12.96 9.91
C GLU A 226 -1.03 -13.41 8.46
N MET A 227 -2.11 -13.21 7.71
CA MET A 227 -2.15 -13.52 6.29
C MET A 227 -1.25 -12.56 5.51
N VAL A 228 -1.41 -11.26 5.73
CA VAL A 228 -0.64 -10.23 5.04
C VAL A 228 0.85 -10.32 5.37
N LYS A 229 1.20 -10.65 6.62
CA LYS A 229 2.57 -10.98 7.01
C LYS A 229 3.16 -12.09 6.14
N LYS A 230 2.44 -13.21 5.97
CA LYS A 230 2.91 -14.33 5.13
C LYS A 230 3.08 -13.92 3.66
N VAL A 231 2.21 -13.06 3.14
CA VAL A 231 2.35 -12.51 1.79
C VAL A 231 3.60 -11.63 1.68
N LEU A 232 3.85 -10.77 2.65
CA LEU A 232 5.05 -9.93 2.68
C LEU A 232 6.33 -10.76 2.83
N ASP A 233 6.34 -11.78 3.69
CA ASP A 233 7.48 -12.68 3.86
C ASP A 233 7.78 -13.41 2.54
N TRP A 234 6.74 -13.86 1.82
CA TRP A 234 6.87 -14.44 0.49
C TRP A 234 7.41 -13.44 -0.55
N LEU A 235 6.81 -12.25 -0.66
CA LEU A 235 7.27 -11.22 -1.60
C LEU A 235 8.73 -10.80 -1.35
N ASN A 236 9.15 -10.71 -0.10
CA ASN A 236 10.53 -10.41 0.25
C ASN A 236 11.49 -11.49 -0.24
N SER A 237 11.13 -12.77 -0.08
CA SER A 237 11.94 -13.89 -0.60
C SER A 237 12.09 -13.81 -2.11
N GLU A 238 11.03 -13.52 -2.85
CA GLU A 238 11.08 -13.43 -4.32
C GLU A 238 11.89 -12.22 -4.79
N LEU A 239 11.78 -11.08 -4.10
CA LEU A 239 12.61 -9.90 -4.39
C LEU A 239 14.10 -10.18 -4.13
N ASP A 240 14.44 -10.96 -3.10
CA ASP A 240 15.82 -11.41 -2.85
C ASP A 240 16.35 -12.30 -3.97
N GLU A 241 15.53 -13.22 -4.48
CA GLU A 241 15.90 -14.09 -5.61
C GLU A 241 16.14 -13.27 -6.89
N ILE A 242 15.31 -12.27 -7.18
CA ILE A 242 15.50 -11.36 -8.33
C ILE A 242 16.78 -10.54 -8.18
N ALA A 243 17.07 -10.02 -6.98
CA ALA A 243 18.29 -9.26 -6.72
C ALA A 243 19.55 -10.14 -6.85
N GLY A 244 19.50 -11.37 -6.32
CA GLY A 244 20.58 -12.35 -6.40
C GLY A 244 20.84 -12.86 -7.81
N ALA A 245 19.82 -12.96 -8.67
CA ALA A 245 19.96 -13.34 -10.07
C ALA A 245 20.59 -12.24 -10.95
N LYS A 246 20.67 -10.99 -10.47
CA LYS A 246 21.32 -9.86 -11.15
C LYS A 246 22.80 -9.68 -10.76
N GLY A 247 23.31 -10.42 -9.77
CA GLY A 247 24.71 -10.39 -9.31
C GLY A 247 25.52 -11.55 -9.85
#